data_AF-A0A1F4FFB4-F1
#
_entry.id   AF-A0A1F4FFB4-F1
#
_cell.length_a   1.000
_cell.length_b   1.000
_cell.length_c   1.000
_cell.angle_alpha   90.00
_cell.angle_beta   90.00
_cell.angle_gamma   90.00
#
_symmetry.space_group_name_H-M   'P 1'
#
loop_
_entity.id
_entity.type
_entity.pdbx_description
1 polymer ?
#
loop_
_entity_poly.entity_id
_entity_poly.type
_entity_poly.pdbx_seq_one_letter_code
_entity_poly.pdbx_strand_id
1 'polypeptide(L)'
;MISRRSFVHAAGALFALGALPRAHAQYATTMTVYMSAACGCCDEWQKHMRASGFRLETHKLGDVTPVKQKLGVPESLWSCHTATVGNYVVEGHVPAADVKRLLREKTKVKGLAVPGMVAGSPGMEQGPPQPFATLAFDERGSQVYERH
;
A
#
# COMPACT_ATOMS: atom_id res chain seq x y z
N MET A 1 -38.76 62.39 41.03
CA MET A 1 -37.98 62.97 39.91
C MET A 1 -37.37 61.84 39.10
N ILE A 2 -37.40 62.01 37.78
CA ILE A 2 -37.00 61.09 36.71
C ILE A 2 -35.49 60.80 36.73
N SER A 3 -35.07 59.56 36.40
CA SER A 3 -34.13 59.21 35.31
C SER A 3 -33.49 57.84 35.58
N ARG A 4 -33.86 56.76 34.89
CA ARG A 4 -33.33 56.31 33.58
C ARG A 4 -31.82 56.41 33.45
N ARG A 5 -31.15 55.25 33.34
CA ARG A 5 -30.07 54.91 32.39
C ARG A 5 -29.55 53.50 32.75
N SER A 6 -30.11 52.45 32.17
CA SER A 6 -29.73 51.89 30.86
C SER A 6 -28.51 50.98 30.98
N PHE A 7 -28.80 49.69 30.91
CA PHE A 7 -27.89 48.58 30.61
C PHE A 7 -26.99 48.89 29.41
N VAL A 8 -25.70 48.62 29.54
CA VAL A 8 -24.84 48.23 28.42
C VAL A 8 -23.97 47.07 28.90
N HIS A 9 -24.39 45.85 28.58
CA HIS A 9 -23.52 44.68 28.59
C HIS A 9 -22.57 44.82 27.39
N ALA A 10 -21.29 45.11 27.65
CA ALA A 10 -20.26 45.01 26.62
C ALA A 10 -19.90 43.52 26.44
N ALA A 11 -20.44 42.91 25.39
CA ALA A 11 -20.04 41.59 24.94
C ALA A 11 -18.62 41.65 24.36
N GLY A 12 -17.65 41.09 25.07
CA GLY A 12 -16.30 40.85 24.54
C GLY A 12 -16.36 39.72 23.52
N ALA A 13 -16.14 40.06 22.24
CA ALA A 13 -16.08 39.08 21.16
C ALA A 13 -14.82 38.21 21.30
N LEU A 14 -14.99 36.92 21.59
CA LEU A 14 -13.94 35.91 21.46
C LEU A 14 -13.62 35.71 19.97
N PHE A 15 -12.46 36.20 19.53
CA PHE A 15 -11.84 35.75 18.28
C PHE A 15 -11.22 34.38 18.49
N ALA A 16 -12.02 33.32 18.39
CA ALA A 16 -11.51 31.98 18.17
C ALA A 16 -11.01 31.90 16.71
N LEU A 17 -9.71 32.09 16.49
CA LEU A 17 -9.05 31.71 15.24
C LEU A 17 -9.21 30.20 15.06
N GLY A 18 -10.26 29.78 14.36
CA GLY A 18 -10.47 28.40 13.97
C GLY A 18 -9.30 27.92 13.12
N ALA A 19 -8.53 26.97 13.65
CA ALA A 19 -7.59 26.20 12.87
C ALA A 19 -8.38 25.40 11.82
N LEU A 20 -8.44 25.92 10.60
CA LEU A 20 -8.99 25.18 9.46
C LEU A 20 -8.16 23.90 9.29
N PRO A 21 -8.78 22.71 9.19
CA PRO A 21 -8.05 21.50 8.86
C PRO A 21 -7.42 21.69 7.49
N ARG A 22 -6.09 21.66 7.41
CA ARG A 22 -5.37 21.54 6.14
C ARG A 22 -5.79 20.21 5.53
N ALA A 23 -6.63 20.26 4.50
CA ALA A 23 -6.84 19.12 3.63
C ALA A 23 -5.51 18.83 2.92
N HIS A 24 -4.72 17.91 3.48
CA HIS A 24 -3.59 17.34 2.77
C HIS A 24 -4.17 16.50 1.64
N ALA A 25 -4.09 17.00 0.41
CA ALA A 25 -4.28 16.17 -0.77
C ALA A 25 -3.20 15.08 -0.73
N GLN A 26 -3.54 13.91 -0.19
CA GLN A 26 -2.68 12.74 -0.25
C GLN A 26 -2.74 12.25 -1.69
N TYR A 27 -1.75 12.66 -2.49
CA TYR A 27 -1.54 12.06 -3.80
C TYR A 27 -1.38 10.54 -3.63
N ALA A 28 -2.17 9.78 -4.37
CA ALA A 28 -2.10 8.33 -4.35
C ALA A 28 -0.68 7.86 -4.70
N THR A 29 -0.08 7.04 -3.83
CA THR A 29 1.24 6.45 -4.10
C THR A 29 1.14 5.59 -5.36
N THR A 30 2.02 5.86 -6.33
CA THR A 30 2.02 5.14 -7.59
C THR A 30 2.84 3.86 -7.47
N MET A 31 2.31 2.76 -7.97
CA MET A 31 3.00 1.48 -8.12
C MET A 31 3.06 1.09 -9.59
N THR A 32 4.22 0.65 -10.05
CA THR A 32 4.39 0.08 -11.38
C THR A 32 4.32 -1.44 -11.27
N VAL A 33 3.37 -2.07 -11.96
CA VAL A 33 3.10 -3.52 -11.88
C VAL A 33 3.49 -4.19 -13.19
N TYR A 34 4.22 -5.29 -13.11
CA TYR A 34 4.63 -6.14 -14.24
C TYR A 34 4.02 -7.52 -14.07
N MET A 35 3.27 -7.98 -15.06
CA MET A 35 2.53 -9.24 -15.00
C MET A 35 2.29 -9.83 -16.39
N SER A 36 1.95 -11.12 -16.45
CA SER A 36 1.42 -11.72 -17.69
C SER A 36 0.04 -11.16 -18.02
N ALA A 37 -0.27 -11.03 -19.32
CA ALA A 37 -1.51 -10.41 -19.79
C ALA A 37 -2.79 -11.14 -19.35
N ALA A 38 -2.71 -12.45 -19.13
CA ALA A 38 -3.83 -13.36 -18.88
C ALA A 38 -3.90 -13.87 -17.41
N CYS A 39 -3.31 -13.16 -16.45
CA CYS A 39 -3.31 -13.56 -15.04
C CYS A 39 -4.50 -12.95 -14.27
N GLY A 40 -5.59 -13.71 -14.11
CA GLY A 40 -6.81 -13.23 -13.45
C GLY A 40 -6.63 -12.85 -11.97
N CYS A 41 -5.88 -13.65 -11.20
CA CYS A 41 -5.60 -13.33 -9.79
C CYS A 41 -4.72 -12.07 -9.63
N CYS A 42 -3.82 -11.79 -10.58
CA CYS A 42 -3.06 -10.55 -10.62
C CYS A 42 -3.98 -9.33 -10.82
N ASP A 43 -5.07 -9.46 -11.60
CA ASP A 43 -6.06 -8.40 -11.77
C ASP A 43 -6.87 -8.17 -10.48
N GLU A 44 -7.24 -9.22 -9.75
CA GLU A 44 -7.89 -9.08 -8.43
C GLU A 44 -6.96 -8.45 -7.39
N TRP A 45 -5.69 -8.83 -7.36
CA TRP A 45 -4.69 -8.16 -6.50
C TRP A 45 -4.57 -6.67 -6.83
N GLN A 46 -4.53 -6.31 -8.12
CA GLN A 46 -4.54 -4.90 -8.51
C GLN A 46 -5.80 -4.15 -8.05
N LYS A 47 -6.99 -4.79 -8.06
CA LYS A 47 -8.21 -4.17 -7.49
C LYS A 47 -8.06 -3.92 -6.00
N HIS A 48 -7.52 -4.89 -5.25
CA HIS A 48 -7.20 -4.72 -3.81
C HIS A 48 -6.27 -3.52 -3.57
N MET A 49 -5.21 -3.39 -4.37
CA MET A 49 -4.27 -2.28 -4.25
C MET A 49 -4.92 -0.93 -4.59
N ARG A 50 -5.74 -0.85 -5.64
CA ARG A 50 -6.50 0.36 -6.00
C ARG A 50 -7.51 0.75 -4.91
N ALA A 51 -8.28 -0.21 -4.40
CA ALA A 51 -9.21 0.00 -3.29
C ALA A 51 -8.49 0.48 -2.02
N SER A 52 -7.22 0.08 -1.86
CA SER A 52 -6.35 0.54 -0.79
C SER A 52 -5.73 1.93 -1.03
N GLY A 53 -6.04 2.61 -2.14
CA GLY A 53 -5.57 3.98 -2.40
C GLY A 53 -4.25 4.08 -3.17
N PHE A 54 -3.77 2.99 -3.78
CA PHE A 54 -2.63 3.04 -4.70
C PHE A 54 -3.08 3.37 -6.12
N ARG A 55 -2.29 4.18 -6.84
CA ARG A 55 -2.41 4.36 -8.28
C ARG A 55 -1.54 3.30 -8.97
N LEU A 56 -2.05 2.57 -9.94
CA LEU A 56 -1.31 1.50 -10.60
C LEU A 56 -1.01 1.84 -12.06
N GLU A 57 0.25 1.68 -12.46
CA GLU A 57 0.71 1.69 -13.84
C GLU A 57 1.10 0.25 -14.22
N THR A 58 0.34 -0.39 -15.11
CA THR A 58 0.46 -1.83 -15.37
C THR A 58 1.11 -2.10 -16.72
N HIS A 59 2.18 -2.89 -16.72
CA HIS A 59 2.85 -3.42 -17.89
C HIS A 59 2.54 -4.91 -18.04
N LYS A 60 1.78 -5.25 -19.09
CA LYS A 60 1.50 -6.63 -19.46
C LYS A 60 2.63 -7.14 -20.37
N LEU A 61 3.28 -8.22 -19.96
CA LEU A 61 4.44 -8.81 -20.63
C LEU A 61 4.14 -10.25 -21.06
N GLY A 62 4.83 -10.72 -22.11
CA GLY A 62 4.83 -12.15 -22.46
C GLY A 62 5.58 -12.99 -21.43
N ASP A 63 6.64 -12.43 -20.85
CA ASP A 63 7.43 -13.03 -19.78
C ASP A 63 7.86 -11.94 -18.78
N VAL A 64 7.56 -12.17 -17.50
CA VAL A 64 7.90 -11.27 -16.39
C VAL A 64 9.26 -11.60 -15.76
N THR A 65 9.82 -12.77 -16.08
CA THR A 65 11.06 -13.29 -15.51
C THR A 65 12.25 -12.33 -15.63
N PRO A 66 12.51 -11.70 -16.79
CA PRO A 66 13.62 -10.75 -16.91
C PRO A 66 13.46 -9.52 -16.00
N VAL A 67 12.23 -9.11 -15.72
CA VAL A 67 11.95 -7.99 -14.80
C VAL A 67 12.26 -8.39 -13.37
N LYS A 68 11.84 -9.59 -12.93
CA LYS A 68 12.15 -10.13 -11.59
C LYS A 68 13.66 -10.18 -11.35
N GLN A 69 14.40 -10.70 -12.33
CA GLN A 69 15.87 -10.78 -12.29
C GLN A 69 16.51 -9.40 -12.22
N LYS A 70 16.09 -8.46 -13.08
CA LYS A 70 16.58 -7.06 -13.06
C LYS A 70 16.29 -6.35 -11.75
N LEU A 71 15.12 -6.60 -11.18
CA LEU A 71 14.74 -6.08 -9.86
C LEU A 71 15.42 -6.85 -8.72
N GLY A 72 16.19 -7.92 -9.01
CA GLY A 72 16.91 -8.74 -8.05
C GLY A 72 16.00 -9.39 -7.01
N VAL A 73 14.86 -9.91 -7.46
CA VAL A 73 14.00 -10.79 -6.66
C VAL A 73 14.61 -12.19 -6.67
N PRO A 74 14.96 -12.78 -5.50
CA PRO A 74 15.43 -14.15 -5.42
C PRO A 74 14.42 -15.13 -6.04
N GLU A 75 14.88 -16.12 -6.81
CA GLU A 75 14.02 -17.09 -7.51
C GLU A 75 13.10 -17.86 -6.56
N SER A 76 13.58 -18.19 -5.35
CA SER A 76 12.79 -18.84 -4.31
C SER A 76 11.61 -18.00 -3.79
N LEU A 77 11.56 -16.71 -4.11
CA LEU A 77 10.48 -15.81 -3.72
C LEU A 77 9.51 -15.50 -4.88
N TRP A 78 9.74 -16.06 -6.07
CA TRP A 78 8.95 -15.69 -7.24
C TRP A 78 7.46 -16.07 -7.11
N SER A 79 6.64 -15.20 -7.67
CA SER A 79 5.19 -15.35 -7.80
C SER A 79 4.75 -14.89 -9.22
N CYS A 80 3.44 -14.79 -9.46
CA CYS A 80 2.86 -14.49 -10.76
C CYS A 80 3.13 -13.06 -11.30
N HIS A 81 3.44 -12.09 -10.42
CA HIS A 81 3.69 -10.71 -10.79
C HIS A 81 4.71 -10.05 -9.86
N THR A 82 5.24 -8.91 -10.29
CA THR A 82 6.16 -8.08 -9.52
C THR A 82 5.79 -6.62 -9.70
N ALA A 83 5.92 -5.83 -8.65
CA ALA A 83 5.68 -4.40 -8.70
C ALA A 83 6.81 -3.61 -8.03
N THR A 84 6.90 -2.33 -8.36
CA THR A 84 7.75 -1.36 -7.67
C THR A 84 6.91 -0.24 -7.08
N VAL A 85 7.29 0.23 -5.90
CA VAL A 85 6.65 1.36 -5.22
C VAL A 85 7.66 2.11 -4.36
N GLY A 86 7.84 3.41 -4.64
CA GLY A 86 8.97 4.15 -4.08
C GLY A 86 10.29 3.45 -4.39
N ASN A 87 11.04 3.08 -3.34
CA ASN A 87 12.31 2.37 -3.46
C ASN A 87 12.19 0.84 -3.24
N TYR A 88 10.97 0.31 -3.17
CA TYR A 88 10.70 -1.08 -2.80
C TYR A 88 10.20 -1.91 -3.97
N VAL A 89 10.56 -3.19 -3.93
CA VAL A 89 9.95 -4.24 -4.75
C VAL A 89 8.81 -4.91 -3.96
N VAL A 90 7.73 -5.26 -4.65
CA VAL A 90 6.61 -6.03 -4.11
C VAL A 90 6.39 -7.24 -5.01
N GLU A 91 6.60 -8.43 -4.48
CA GLU A 91 6.59 -9.69 -5.21
C GLU A 91 5.37 -10.54 -4.82
N GLY A 92 4.51 -10.84 -5.79
CA GLY A 92 3.31 -11.66 -5.55
C GLY A 92 2.23 -10.97 -4.72
N HIS A 93 1.37 -11.80 -4.13
CA HIS A 93 0.11 -11.39 -3.49
C HIS A 93 0.31 -10.78 -2.09
N VAL A 94 1.19 -9.77 -1.98
CA VAL A 94 1.45 -9.05 -0.73
C VAL A 94 0.25 -8.18 -0.34
N PRO A 95 -0.22 -8.20 0.92
CA PRO A 95 -1.28 -7.32 1.37
C PRO A 95 -0.92 -5.83 1.32
N ALA A 96 -1.86 -5.01 0.85
CA ALA A 96 -1.72 -3.54 0.83
C ALA A 96 -1.37 -2.94 2.20
N ALA A 97 -1.84 -3.54 3.30
CA ALA A 97 -1.52 -3.11 4.65
C ALA A 97 -0.01 -3.19 4.94
N ASP A 98 0.62 -4.29 4.52
CA ASP A 98 2.06 -4.55 4.69
C ASP A 98 2.87 -3.60 3.82
N VAL A 99 2.46 -3.39 2.56
CA VAL A 99 3.10 -2.40 1.66
C VAL A 99 3.00 -0.99 2.23
N LYS A 100 1.85 -0.61 2.78
CA LYS A 100 1.69 0.69 3.45
C LYS A 100 2.57 0.80 4.69
N ARG A 101 2.69 -0.27 5.49
CA ARG A 101 3.57 -0.29 6.66
C ARG A 101 5.03 -0.11 6.26
N LEU A 102 5.49 -0.83 5.25
CA LEU A 102 6.82 -0.70 4.67
C LEU A 102 7.12 0.75 4.26
N LEU A 103 6.19 1.39 3.56
CA LEU A 103 6.36 2.78 3.09
C LEU A 103 6.38 3.81 4.22
N ARG A 104 5.57 3.60 5.27
CA ARG A 104 5.55 4.48 6.45
C ARG A 104 6.82 4.35 7.29
N GLU A 105 7.22 3.12 7.56
CA GLU A 105 8.37 2.81 8.42
C GLU A 105 9.72 2.99 7.71
N LYS A 106 9.70 2.99 6.37
CA LYS A 106 10.89 3.06 5.52
C LYS A 106 11.91 1.99 5.91
N THR A 107 11.44 0.77 6.17
CA THR A 107 12.27 -0.37 6.57
C THR A 107 13.41 -0.55 5.56
N LYS A 108 14.63 -0.79 6.04
CA LYS A 108 15.83 -0.92 5.19
C LYS A 108 15.93 -2.32 4.59
N VAL A 109 15.07 -2.60 3.62
CA VAL A 109 14.99 -3.85 2.84
C VAL A 109 14.80 -3.53 1.37
N LYS A 110 14.99 -4.52 0.50
CA LYS A 110 14.77 -4.36 -0.93
C LYS A 110 13.30 -4.46 -1.29
N GLY A 111 12.56 -5.34 -0.63
CA GLY A 111 11.15 -5.52 -0.91
C GLY A 111 10.41 -6.45 0.03
N LEU A 112 9.13 -6.64 -0.27
CA LEU A 112 8.26 -7.63 0.35
C LEU A 112 7.85 -8.68 -0.69
N ALA A 113 7.69 -9.92 -0.26
CA ALA A 113 7.26 -11.02 -1.10
C ALA A 113 6.22 -11.91 -0.41
N VAL A 114 5.23 -12.39 -1.16
CA VAL A 114 4.47 -13.59 -0.84
C VAL A 114 4.80 -14.61 -1.93
N PRO A 115 5.70 -15.58 -1.67
CA PRO A 115 6.11 -16.55 -2.67
C PRO A 115 4.98 -17.45 -3.13
N GLY A 116 5.01 -17.87 -4.40
CA GLY A 116 4.00 -18.75 -4.98
C GLY A 116 2.61 -18.09 -5.06
N MET A 117 1.56 -18.90 -4.88
CA MET A 117 0.15 -18.51 -5.10
C MET A 117 -0.73 -19.06 -3.97
N VAL A 118 -0.64 -18.47 -2.77
CA VAL A 118 -1.29 -19.02 -1.56
C VAL A 118 -2.76 -18.60 -1.47
N ALA A 119 -3.66 -19.57 -1.29
CA ALA A 119 -5.08 -19.31 -1.12
C ALA A 119 -5.34 -18.47 0.13
N GLY A 120 -6.21 -17.46 0.02
CA GLY A 120 -6.49 -16.48 1.08
C GLY A 120 -5.62 -15.23 1.06
N SER A 121 -4.52 -15.21 0.30
CA SER A 121 -3.80 -13.95 0.00
C SER A 121 -4.62 -13.04 -0.93
N PRO A 122 -4.39 -11.71 -0.96
CA PRO A 122 -5.24 -10.80 -1.73
C PRO A 122 -5.22 -11.06 -3.22
N GLY A 123 -6.38 -11.26 -3.85
CA GLY A 123 -6.54 -11.74 -5.23
C GLY A 123 -6.49 -13.27 -5.40
N MET A 124 -6.30 -14.00 -4.31
CA MET A 124 -6.29 -15.48 -4.22
C MET A 124 -7.29 -15.99 -3.19
N GLU A 125 -8.35 -15.24 -2.88
CA GLU A 125 -9.37 -15.57 -1.87
C GLU A 125 -10.34 -16.67 -2.33
N GLN A 126 -10.03 -17.36 -3.43
CA GLN A 126 -10.83 -18.47 -3.92
C GLN A 126 -10.50 -19.75 -3.15
N GLY A 127 -11.50 -20.30 -2.46
CA GLY A 127 -11.38 -21.51 -1.66
C GLY A 127 -11.00 -21.25 -0.20
N PRO A 128 -10.75 -22.31 0.58
CA PRO A 128 -10.39 -22.19 1.99
C PRO A 128 -9.07 -21.43 2.16
N PRO A 129 -9.01 -20.40 3.03
CA PRO A 129 -7.79 -19.64 3.25
C PRO A 129 -6.71 -20.53 3.88
N GLN A 130 -5.48 -20.35 3.41
CA GLN A 130 -4.28 -20.98 3.97
C GLN A 130 -3.45 -19.92 4.70
N PRO A 131 -2.86 -20.25 5.86
CA PRO A 131 -1.92 -19.34 6.51
C PRO A 131 -0.73 -19.04 5.60
N PHE A 132 -0.30 -17.79 5.58
CA PHE A 132 0.87 -17.36 4.81
C PHE A 132 1.69 -16.32 5.56
N ALA A 133 2.84 -15.98 5.01
CA ALA A 133 3.68 -14.92 5.53
C ALA A 133 4.09 -13.98 4.41
N THR A 134 4.06 -12.69 4.71
CA THR A 134 4.79 -11.70 3.94
C THR A 134 6.24 -11.74 4.39
N LEU A 135 7.16 -11.91 3.45
CA LEU A 135 8.60 -11.96 3.70
C LEU A 135 9.23 -10.63 3.30
N ALA A 136 10.00 -10.02 4.19
CA ALA A 136 10.90 -8.94 3.82
C ALA A 136 12.21 -9.54 3.31
N PHE A 137 12.72 -9.04 2.18
CA PHE A 137 13.94 -9.55 1.57
C PHE A 137 14.91 -8.46 1.16
N ASP A 138 16.19 -8.80 1.18
CA ASP A 138 17.30 -8.03 0.63
C ASP A 138 18.41 -8.99 0.12
N GLU A 139 19.59 -8.46 -0.20
CA GLU A 139 20.72 -9.26 -0.70
C GLU A 139 21.25 -10.30 0.30
N ARG A 140 20.92 -10.17 1.59
CA ARG A 140 21.34 -11.07 2.66
C ARG A 140 20.36 -12.22 2.89
N GLY A 141 19.19 -12.19 2.24
CA GLY A 141 18.16 -13.22 2.34
C GLY A 141 16.79 -12.63 2.67
N SER A 142 15.93 -13.48 3.25
CA SER A 142 14.55 -13.13 3.59
C SER A 142 14.18 -13.52 5.01
N GLN A 143 13.29 -12.74 5.62
CA GLN A 143 12.76 -12.97 6.96
C GLN A 143 11.27 -12.65 7.02
N VAL A 144 10.55 -13.25 7.96
CA VAL A 144 9.11 -12.99 8.14
C VAL A 144 8.91 -11.53 8.54
N TYR A 145 8.08 -10.83 7.76
CA TYR A 145 7.63 -9.46 8.03
C TYR A 145 6.27 -9.44 8.73
N GLU A 146 5.34 -10.29 8.29
CA GLU A 146 4.00 -10.42 8.86
C GLU A 146 3.47 -11.84 8.62
N ARG A 147 2.59 -12.34 9.50
CA ARG A 147 1.87 -13.61 9.32
C ARG A 147 0.38 -13.34 9.17
N HIS A 148 -0.26 -14.07 8.26
CA HIS A 148 -1.68 -13.97 7.91
C HIS A 148 -2.35 -15.33 8.00
#